data_AF-A0A0F9BH67-F1
#
_entry.id   AF-A0A0F9BH67-F1
#
_cell.length_a   1.000
_cell.length_b   1.000
_cell.length_c   1.000
_cell.angle_alpha   90.00
_cell.angle_beta   90.00
_cell.angle_gamma   90.00
#
_symmetry.space_group_name_H-M   'P 1'
#
loop_
_entity.id
_entity.type
_entity.pdbx_description
1 polymer ?
#
loop_
_entity_poly.entity_id
_entity_poly.type
_entity_poly.pdbx_seq_one_letter_code
_entity_poly.pdbx_strand_id
1 'polypeptide(L)'
;GLTGKYYYKYIYKRNAWKAFAGNPSDASDVVDLYRQAGSIDVTASTQADVDKIVLYRTLADGTTYFKHSEVSNSTATITDTTADSAITIGLEEDNTVPPKAKYVVLHKDRVVYLNCPDETDGKSLVMWSKASYGEAVPSTNYQYFDRDDGEEITGGASIGDSLVVFKRNKMMVLTGDFSESSELYSVWSDAGALNHTVIIPHEDKVTWLSEEGWKAFDGRNIFNLSDRVEGWRKDKYWTTPQGVNYQALYYPDREQFLCLMKHSGNTDIISVGHYLISLLAASQGAPEFAKGNLVGWTYHAYPNTQLHRIHISYWSLTILPILHNI
;
A
#
# COMPACT_ATOMS: atom_id res chain seq x y z
N GLY A 1 -40.33 -30.01 -5.86
CA GLY A 1 -39.62 -30.33 -4.62
C GLY A 1 -38.24 -30.82 -4.97
N LEU A 2 -37.25 -30.43 -4.20
CA LEU A 2 -35.86 -30.81 -4.36
C LEU A 2 -35.68 -32.29 -4.05
N THR A 3 -34.72 -32.92 -4.73
CA THR A 3 -34.34 -34.32 -4.48
C THR A 3 -32.82 -34.43 -4.54
N GLY A 4 -32.22 -35.12 -3.57
CA GLY A 4 -30.77 -35.28 -3.44
C GLY A 4 -30.20 -34.65 -2.17
N LYS A 5 -28.87 -34.67 -2.05
CA LYS A 5 -28.14 -34.04 -0.94
C LYS A 5 -27.72 -32.63 -1.29
N TYR A 6 -27.93 -31.70 -0.35
CA TYR A 6 -27.61 -30.28 -0.52
C TYR A 6 -26.79 -29.78 0.65
N TYR A 7 -25.90 -28.83 0.36
CA TYR A 7 -25.21 -28.02 1.35
C TYR A 7 -25.53 -26.56 1.11
N TYR A 8 -25.57 -25.76 2.18
CA TYR A 8 -25.83 -24.33 2.10
C TYR A 8 -24.68 -23.55 2.72
N LYS A 9 -24.47 -22.34 2.20
CA LYS A 9 -23.59 -21.31 2.75
C LYS A 9 -24.30 -19.97 2.61
N TYR A 10 -23.91 -18.99 3.38
CA TYR A 10 -24.34 -17.62 3.14
C TYR A 10 -23.20 -16.63 3.32
N ILE A 11 -23.30 -15.49 2.65
CA ILE A 11 -22.33 -14.40 2.76
C ILE A 11 -23.05 -13.11 3.13
N TYR A 12 -22.40 -12.26 3.91
CA TYR A 12 -22.91 -10.92 4.19
C TYR A 12 -22.52 -9.97 3.07
N LYS A 13 -23.48 -9.14 2.66
CA LYS A 13 -23.32 -8.17 1.59
C LYS A 13 -23.80 -6.80 2.07
N ARG A 14 -23.03 -5.78 1.73
CA ARG A 14 -23.43 -4.38 1.86
C ARG A 14 -23.92 -3.84 0.52
N ASN A 15 -24.96 -3.02 0.56
CA ASN A 15 -25.52 -2.30 -0.57
C ASN A 15 -25.20 -0.80 -0.47
N ALA A 16 -23.94 -0.48 -0.15
CA ALA A 16 -23.42 0.88 -0.10
C ALA A 16 -22.90 1.32 -1.49
N TRP A 17 -22.09 2.39 -1.54
CA TRP A 17 -21.55 2.99 -2.77
C TRP A 17 -20.74 2.04 -3.68
N LYS A 18 -20.41 0.83 -3.20
CA LYS A 18 -20.07 -0.34 -4.02
C LYS A 18 -20.61 -1.58 -3.34
N ALA A 19 -21.45 -2.35 -4.05
CA ALA A 19 -21.92 -3.64 -3.56
C ALA A 19 -20.71 -4.57 -3.35
N PHE A 20 -20.49 -5.00 -2.12
CA PHE A 20 -19.38 -5.86 -1.75
C PHE A 20 -19.88 -7.00 -0.88
N ALA A 21 -19.35 -8.19 -1.12
CA ALA A 21 -19.72 -9.38 -0.39
C ALA A 21 -18.46 -10.00 0.22
N GLY A 22 -18.51 -10.29 1.52
CA GLY A 22 -17.39 -10.87 2.24
C GLY A 22 -17.23 -12.37 1.97
N ASN A 23 -16.34 -13.00 2.73
CA ASN A 23 -16.17 -14.45 2.71
C ASN A 23 -17.42 -15.20 3.17
N PRO A 24 -17.62 -16.43 2.68
CA PRO A 24 -18.75 -17.25 3.08
C PRO A 24 -18.67 -17.78 4.50
N SER A 25 -19.84 -18.08 5.06
CA SER A 25 -19.98 -18.89 6.26
C SER A 25 -19.39 -20.29 6.05
N ASP A 26 -19.20 -21.01 7.15
CA ASP A 26 -19.04 -22.46 7.10
C ASP A 26 -20.22 -23.11 6.37
N ALA A 27 -19.95 -24.26 5.76
CA ALA A 27 -20.97 -25.08 5.14
C ALA A 27 -21.95 -25.59 6.20
N SER A 28 -23.24 -25.63 5.87
CA SER A 28 -24.23 -26.34 6.68
C SER A 28 -23.92 -27.84 6.73
N ASP A 29 -24.55 -28.53 7.69
CA ASP A 29 -24.70 -29.98 7.60
C ASP A 29 -25.42 -30.38 6.31
N VAL A 30 -25.24 -31.63 5.89
CA VAL A 30 -25.91 -32.18 4.71
C VAL A 30 -27.42 -32.22 4.91
N VAL A 31 -28.16 -31.68 3.95
CA VAL A 31 -29.62 -31.72 3.92
C VAL A 31 -30.07 -32.71 2.86
N ASP A 32 -30.62 -33.85 3.28
CA ASP A 32 -31.15 -34.88 2.38
C ASP A 32 -32.64 -34.61 2.10
N LEU A 33 -32.96 -34.34 0.83
CA LEU A 33 -34.30 -33.96 0.40
C LEU A 33 -34.88 -35.00 -0.55
N TYR A 34 -36.16 -35.33 -0.38
CA TYR A 34 -36.92 -36.14 -1.32
C TYR A 34 -38.27 -35.48 -1.63
N ARG A 35 -38.35 -34.87 -2.82
CA ARG A 35 -39.53 -34.14 -3.33
C ARG A 35 -40.08 -33.07 -2.38
N GLN A 36 -39.25 -32.50 -1.52
CA GLN A 36 -39.64 -31.52 -0.51
C GLN A 36 -38.88 -30.19 -0.67
N ALA A 37 -39.23 -29.18 0.13
CA ALA A 37 -38.49 -27.92 0.18
C ALA A 37 -37.28 -28.06 1.13
N GLY A 38 -36.19 -27.35 0.82
CA GLY A 38 -35.07 -27.17 1.73
C GLY A 38 -35.35 -26.06 2.75
N SER A 39 -34.56 -26.02 3.81
CA SER A 39 -34.63 -24.95 4.82
C SER A 39 -33.23 -24.63 5.32
N ILE A 40 -32.93 -23.34 5.45
CA ILE A 40 -31.68 -22.84 6.03
C ILE A 40 -31.98 -21.73 7.02
N ASP A 41 -31.40 -21.84 8.22
CA ASP A 41 -31.38 -20.74 9.18
C ASP A 41 -30.21 -19.81 8.88
N VAL A 42 -30.50 -18.52 8.78
CA VAL A 42 -29.48 -17.46 8.67
C VAL A 42 -29.54 -16.57 9.90
N THR A 43 -28.39 -16.08 10.32
CA THR A 43 -28.27 -15.12 11.43
C THR A 43 -27.96 -13.74 10.88
N ALA A 44 -28.57 -12.70 11.44
CA ALA A 44 -28.24 -11.32 11.05
C ALA A 44 -26.79 -10.96 11.43
N SER A 45 -26.10 -10.23 10.56
CA SER A 45 -24.85 -9.56 10.91
C SER A 45 -25.13 -8.40 11.87
N THR A 46 -24.24 -8.20 12.84
CA THR A 46 -24.25 -7.06 13.77
C THR A 46 -23.58 -5.81 13.19
N GLN A 47 -22.93 -5.92 12.03
CA GLN A 47 -22.27 -4.81 11.37
C GLN A 47 -23.29 -3.89 10.71
N ALA A 48 -23.22 -2.59 11.01
CA ALA A 48 -24.22 -1.60 10.62
C ALA A 48 -24.28 -1.33 9.11
N ASP A 49 -23.23 -1.68 8.37
CA ASP A 49 -23.11 -1.51 6.93
C ASP A 49 -23.61 -2.73 6.13
N VAL A 50 -23.90 -3.84 6.78
CA VAL A 50 -24.48 -5.04 6.14
C VAL A 50 -26.01 -4.93 6.10
N ASP A 51 -26.58 -4.96 4.91
CA ASP A 51 -28.03 -4.87 4.69
C ASP A 51 -28.62 -6.10 3.99
N LYS A 52 -27.78 -6.97 3.44
CA LYS A 52 -28.19 -8.20 2.76
C LYS A 52 -27.41 -9.44 3.22
N ILE A 53 -28.09 -10.58 3.14
CA ILE A 53 -27.51 -11.91 3.23
C ILE A 53 -27.74 -12.58 1.88
N VAL A 54 -26.68 -13.07 1.24
CA VAL A 54 -26.78 -13.84 -0.01
C VAL A 54 -26.62 -15.31 0.32
N LEU A 55 -27.64 -16.11 -0.02
CA LEU A 55 -27.65 -17.54 0.20
C LEU A 55 -27.09 -18.26 -1.02
N TYR A 56 -26.30 -19.29 -0.76
CA TYR A 56 -25.74 -20.20 -1.73
C TYR A 56 -26.09 -21.63 -1.36
N ARG A 57 -26.24 -22.47 -2.37
CA ARG A 57 -26.46 -23.91 -2.19
C ARG A 57 -25.76 -24.72 -3.29
N THR A 58 -25.49 -25.98 -3.02
CA THR A 58 -25.03 -26.90 -4.05
C THR A 58 -26.17 -27.34 -4.97
N LEU A 59 -25.84 -27.88 -6.13
CA LEU A 59 -26.78 -28.72 -6.89
C LEU A 59 -26.95 -30.07 -6.18
N ALA A 60 -27.97 -30.84 -6.57
CA ALA A 60 -28.19 -32.19 -6.06
C ALA A 60 -26.90 -33.04 -6.13
N ASP A 61 -26.46 -33.53 -4.97
CA ASP A 61 -25.27 -34.38 -4.81
C ASP A 61 -23.94 -33.74 -5.27
N GLY A 62 -23.94 -32.41 -5.49
CA GLY A 62 -22.77 -31.64 -5.91
C GLY A 62 -21.98 -31.04 -4.74
N THR A 63 -20.80 -30.50 -5.05
CA THR A 63 -19.89 -29.85 -4.08
C THR A 63 -19.66 -28.36 -4.36
N THR A 64 -20.04 -27.88 -5.55
CA THR A 64 -19.90 -26.46 -5.94
C THR A 64 -21.13 -25.68 -5.50
N TYR A 65 -20.90 -24.51 -4.89
CA TYR A 65 -21.96 -23.62 -4.42
C TYR A 65 -22.38 -22.63 -5.50
N PHE A 66 -23.69 -22.46 -5.65
CA PHE A 66 -24.30 -21.50 -6.56
C PHE A 66 -25.26 -20.58 -5.81
N LYS A 67 -25.33 -19.32 -6.24
CA LYS A 67 -26.19 -18.29 -5.67
C LYS A 67 -27.65 -18.70 -5.80
N HIS A 68 -28.31 -18.81 -4.66
CA HIS A 68 -29.73 -19.12 -4.55
C HIS A 68 -30.58 -17.86 -4.52
N SER A 69 -30.42 -17.02 -3.49
CA SER A 69 -31.23 -15.81 -3.30
C SER A 69 -30.52 -14.74 -2.48
N GLU A 70 -31.04 -13.51 -2.51
CA GLU A 70 -30.64 -12.44 -1.58
C GLU A 70 -31.81 -12.10 -0.66
N VAL A 71 -31.57 -12.02 0.64
CA VAL A 71 -32.56 -11.64 1.66
C VAL A 71 -32.06 -10.45 2.47
N SER A 72 -32.96 -9.76 3.16
CA SER A 72 -32.59 -8.68 4.08
C SER A 72 -31.73 -9.22 5.23
N ASN A 73 -30.84 -8.39 5.78
CA ASN A 73 -30.04 -8.73 6.96
C ASN A 73 -30.92 -8.89 8.22
N SER A 74 -31.49 -10.07 8.39
CA SER A 74 -32.35 -10.44 9.52
C SER A 74 -32.18 -11.93 9.83
N THR A 75 -32.24 -12.29 11.11
CA THR A 75 -32.26 -13.70 11.53
C THR A 75 -33.58 -14.32 11.09
N ALA A 76 -33.53 -15.34 10.25
CA ALA A 76 -34.70 -15.97 9.66
C ALA A 76 -34.41 -17.39 9.17
N THR A 77 -35.46 -18.19 9.07
CA THR A 77 -35.44 -19.47 8.35
C THR A 77 -35.92 -19.24 6.92
N ILE A 78 -35.11 -19.58 5.92
CA ILE A 78 -35.41 -19.40 4.50
C ILE A 78 -35.77 -20.74 3.88
N THR A 79 -36.98 -20.83 3.30
CA THR A 79 -37.43 -22.01 2.56
C THR A 79 -36.91 -22.01 1.13
N ASP A 80 -36.24 -23.10 0.73
CA ASP A 80 -35.73 -23.31 -0.61
C ASP A 80 -36.68 -24.19 -1.43
N THR A 81 -37.22 -23.63 -2.51
CA THR A 81 -38.02 -24.34 -3.51
C THR A 81 -37.48 -24.17 -4.93
N THR A 82 -36.34 -23.51 -5.07
CA THR A 82 -35.76 -23.10 -6.36
C THR A 82 -35.21 -24.32 -7.06
N ALA A 83 -35.54 -24.54 -8.34
CA ALA A 83 -35.00 -25.68 -9.08
C ALA A 83 -33.49 -25.51 -9.35
N ASP A 84 -32.75 -26.62 -9.38
CA ASP A 84 -31.30 -26.65 -9.67
C ASP A 84 -30.96 -25.97 -11.00
N SER A 85 -31.80 -26.10 -12.02
CA SER A 85 -31.62 -25.46 -13.32
C SER A 85 -31.71 -23.93 -13.29
N ALA A 86 -32.18 -23.32 -12.19
CA ALA A 86 -32.33 -21.87 -12.06
C ALA A 86 -31.15 -21.19 -11.35
N ILE A 87 -30.22 -21.96 -10.76
CA ILE A 87 -29.06 -21.43 -10.02
C ILE A 87 -27.76 -21.67 -10.79
N THR A 88 -27.12 -20.59 -11.25
CA THR A 88 -26.00 -20.69 -12.22
C THR A 88 -24.77 -19.86 -11.84
N ILE A 89 -24.88 -18.95 -10.88
CA ILE A 89 -23.78 -18.04 -10.49
C ILE A 89 -22.98 -18.71 -9.36
N GLY A 90 -21.70 -19.00 -9.58
CA GLY A 90 -20.83 -19.63 -8.58
C GLY A 90 -20.53 -18.72 -7.37
N LEU A 91 -20.19 -19.35 -6.24
CA LEU A 91 -19.70 -18.66 -5.04
C LEU A 91 -18.25 -18.21 -5.21
N GLU A 92 -17.94 -16.97 -4.81
CA GLU A 92 -16.57 -16.50 -4.58
C GLU A 92 -16.17 -16.71 -3.12
N GLU A 93 -14.97 -17.26 -2.87
CA GLU A 93 -14.53 -17.68 -1.52
C GLU A 93 -13.33 -16.89 -0.98
N ASP A 94 -12.77 -15.98 -1.77
CA ASP A 94 -11.47 -15.33 -1.57
C ASP A 94 -11.58 -13.80 -1.38
N ASN A 95 -12.68 -13.35 -0.76
CA ASN A 95 -12.91 -11.96 -0.38
C ASN A 95 -12.49 -11.70 1.08
N THR A 96 -11.26 -12.11 1.42
CA THR A 96 -10.73 -11.95 2.78
C THR A 96 -10.51 -10.47 3.10
N VAL A 97 -10.78 -10.13 4.36
CA VAL A 97 -10.66 -8.77 4.89
C VAL A 97 -9.23 -8.25 4.72
N PRO A 98 -9.02 -6.98 4.35
CA PRO A 98 -7.69 -6.41 4.24
C PRO A 98 -6.89 -6.54 5.55
N PRO A 99 -5.58 -6.85 5.45
CA PRO A 99 -4.73 -6.92 6.63
C PRO A 99 -4.54 -5.53 7.25
N LYS A 100 -4.18 -5.49 8.53
CA LYS A 100 -3.75 -4.23 9.17
C LYS A 100 -2.36 -3.87 8.65
N ALA A 101 -2.31 -3.02 7.64
CA ALA A 101 -1.06 -2.57 7.03
C ALA A 101 -0.57 -1.25 7.62
N LYS A 102 0.76 -1.09 7.71
CA LYS A 102 1.40 0.17 8.10
C LYS A 102 1.42 1.17 6.94
N TYR A 103 1.50 0.67 5.71
CA TYR A 103 1.47 1.50 4.50
C TYR A 103 0.56 0.90 3.43
N VAL A 104 0.01 1.78 2.60
CA VAL A 104 -0.91 1.43 1.51
C VAL A 104 -0.47 2.17 0.25
N VAL A 105 -0.44 1.47 -0.88
CA VAL A 105 -0.11 2.01 -2.21
C VAL A 105 -1.19 1.60 -3.20
N LEU A 106 -1.65 2.51 -4.05
CA LEU A 106 -2.50 2.17 -5.18
C LEU A 106 -1.63 1.76 -6.37
N HIS A 107 -1.87 0.59 -6.95
CA HIS A 107 -1.12 0.09 -8.10
C HIS A 107 -2.03 -0.76 -9.00
N LYS A 108 -2.11 -0.46 -10.30
CA LYS A 108 -2.91 -1.20 -11.29
C LYS A 108 -4.35 -1.50 -10.84
N ASP A 109 -5.04 -0.47 -10.35
CA ASP A 109 -6.42 -0.57 -9.82
C ASP A 109 -6.58 -1.56 -8.65
N ARG A 110 -5.50 -1.79 -7.90
CA ARG A 110 -5.48 -2.58 -6.68
C ARG A 110 -4.98 -1.73 -5.52
N VAL A 111 -5.42 -2.10 -4.33
CA VAL A 111 -4.85 -1.61 -3.09
C VAL A 111 -3.76 -2.59 -2.67
N VAL A 112 -2.53 -2.10 -2.53
CA VAL A 112 -1.38 -2.88 -2.06
C VAL A 112 -1.11 -2.51 -0.62
N TYR A 113 -1.03 -3.53 0.22
CA TYR A 113 -0.82 -3.47 1.65
C TYR A 113 0.64 -3.85 1.96
N LEU A 114 1.36 -2.97 2.63
CA LEU A 114 2.78 -3.14 2.93
C LEU A 114 2.99 -3.12 4.44
N ASN A 115 3.87 -4.02 4.91
CA ASN A 115 4.18 -4.16 6.34
C ASN A 115 2.89 -4.42 7.15
N CYS A 116 2.45 -5.68 7.16
CA CYS A 116 1.20 -6.15 7.74
C CYS A 116 1.48 -6.87 9.08
N PRO A 117 1.83 -6.18 10.18
CA PRO A 117 2.42 -6.78 11.39
C PRO A 117 1.57 -7.85 12.10
N ASP A 118 0.25 -7.90 11.86
CA ASP A 118 -0.64 -8.91 12.44
C ASP A 118 -0.56 -10.26 11.68
N GLU A 119 0.09 -10.30 10.52
CA GLU A 119 0.31 -11.50 9.71
C GLU A 119 1.65 -12.19 10.04
N THR A 120 1.78 -13.47 9.68
CA THR A 120 3.05 -14.21 9.79
C THR A 120 4.11 -13.59 8.88
N ASP A 121 5.26 -13.24 9.45
CA ASP A 121 6.33 -12.46 8.79
C ASP A 121 5.85 -11.11 8.23
N GLY A 122 4.81 -10.56 8.85
CA GLY A 122 4.08 -9.37 8.41
C GLY A 122 4.94 -8.14 8.10
N LYS A 123 6.05 -7.95 8.81
CA LYS A 123 6.97 -6.81 8.59
C LYS A 123 7.62 -6.79 7.21
N SER A 124 7.74 -7.96 6.58
CA SER A 124 8.32 -8.16 5.25
C SER A 124 7.26 -8.58 4.23
N LEU A 125 5.98 -8.47 4.58
CA LEU A 125 4.87 -8.92 3.76
C LEU A 125 4.30 -7.78 2.90
N VAL A 126 4.12 -8.10 1.61
CA VAL A 126 3.35 -7.33 0.64
C VAL A 126 2.10 -8.15 0.31
N MET A 127 0.91 -7.58 0.44
CA MET A 127 -0.35 -8.19 -0.02
C MET A 127 -1.07 -7.25 -0.97
N TRP A 128 -1.97 -7.76 -1.81
CA TRP A 128 -2.75 -6.91 -2.70
C TRP A 128 -4.20 -7.38 -2.87
N SER A 129 -5.07 -6.41 -3.06
CA SER A 129 -6.48 -6.66 -3.30
C SER A 129 -6.75 -7.23 -4.71
N LYS A 130 -7.95 -7.76 -4.91
CA LYS A 130 -8.54 -7.93 -6.25
C LYS A 130 -8.61 -6.58 -6.97
N ALA A 131 -8.51 -6.60 -8.29
CA ALA A 131 -8.66 -5.41 -9.12
C ALA A 131 -10.05 -4.78 -8.91
N SER A 132 -10.11 -3.46 -8.79
CA SER A 132 -11.32 -2.66 -8.50
C SER A 132 -11.99 -2.91 -7.14
N TYR A 133 -11.57 -3.93 -6.38
CA TYR A 133 -12.14 -4.34 -5.10
C TYR A 133 -11.10 -4.29 -3.99
N GLY A 134 -10.80 -3.07 -3.52
CA GLY A 134 -9.82 -2.82 -2.46
C GLY A 134 -10.06 -3.62 -1.18
N GLU A 135 -11.30 -4.02 -0.89
CA GLU A 135 -11.65 -4.74 0.34
C GLU A 135 -11.59 -6.27 0.23
N ALA A 136 -11.33 -6.81 -0.96
CA ALA A 136 -11.13 -8.25 -1.15
C ALA A 136 -9.65 -8.53 -1.34
N VAL A 137 -9.01 -9.13 -0.36
CA VAL A 137 -7.59 -9.48 -0.38
C VAL A 137 -7.44 -11.00 -0.31
N PRO A 138 -7.42 -11.72 -1.44
CA PRO A 138 -7.20 -13.17 -1.44
C PRO A 138 -5.98 -13.55 -0.61
N SER A 139 -6.08 -14.64 0.17
CA SER A 139 -4.98 -15.11 1.02
C SER A 139 -3.78 -15.63 0.21
N THR A 140 -3.97 -15.85 -1.09
CA THR A 140 -2.93 -16.22 -2.06
C THR A 140 -2.23 -15.00 -2.68
N ASN A 141 -2.78 -13.80 -2.55
CA ASN A 141 -2.24 -12.57 -3.13
C ASN A 141 -1.23 -11.91 -2.19
N TYR A 142 -0.07 -12.54 -2.06
CA TYR A 142 1.01 -12.04 -1.24
C TYR A 142 2.40 -12.32 -1.83
N GLN A 143 3.37 -11.53 -1.39
CA GLN A 143 4.79 -11.69 -1.70
C GLN A 143 5.61 -11.29 -0.49
N TYR A 144 6.61 -12.11 -0.16
CA TYR A 144 7.60 -11.77 0.85
C TYR A 144 8.76 -10.99 0.25
N PHE A 145 9.21 -9.97 0.97
CA PHE A 145 10.43 -9.22 0.70
C PHE A 145 11.51 -9.66 1.69
N ASP A 146 12.43 -10.55 1.30
CA ASP A 146 13.58 -11.00 2.11
C ASP A 146 13.20 -11.29 3.57
N ARG A 147 12.44 -12.36 3.81
CA ARG A 147 12.10 -12.78 5.17
C ARG A 147 13.38 -13.03 5.99
N ASP A 148 13.26 -12.84 7.30
CA ASP A 148 14.30 -13.15 8.30
C ASP A 148 15.58 -12.31 8.26
N ASP A 149 15.67 -11.25 7.46
CA ASP A 149 16.83 -10.34 7.46
C ASP A 149 16.83 -9.32 8.62
N GLY A 150 15.79 -9.35 9.46
CA GLY A 150 15.62 -8.44 10.61
C GLY A 150 15.16 -7.03 10.25
N GLU A 151 14.98 -6.73 8.96
CA GLU A 151 14.46 -5.45 8.49
C GLU A 151 12.94 -5.50 8.27
N GLU A 152 12.31 -4.33 8.31
CA GLU A 152 10.90 -4.16 7.96
C GLU A 152 10.76 -3.31 6.70
N ILE A 153 9.69 -3.54 5.95
CA ILE A 153 9.30 -2.65 4.86
C ILE A 153 9.07 -1.26 5.45
N THR A 154 9.69 -0.25 4.85
CA THR A 154 9.64 1.16 5.26
C THR A 154 8.66 1.98 4.44
N GLY A 155 8.21 1.48 3.28
CA GLY A 155 7.20 2.08 2.41
C GLY A 155 7.23 1.52 0.99
N GLY A 156 6.50 2.16 0.07
CA GLY A 156 6.49 1.79 -1.34
C GLY A 156 5.87 2.87 -2.23
N ALA A 157 6.06 2.74 -3.53
CA ALA A 157 5.55 3.66 -4.55
C ALA A 157 5.23 2.93 -5.85
N SER A 158 4.18 3.36 -6.54
CA SER A 158 3.83 2.91 -7.88
C SER A 158 4.48 3.81 -8.92
N ILE A 159 5.11 3.24 -9.93
CA ILE A 159 5.75 3.93 -11.06
C ILE A 159 5.47 3.14 -12.35
N GLY A 160 4.66 3.71 -13.25
CA GLY A 160 4.20 3.02 -14.45
C GLY A 160 3.67 1.61 -14.13
N ASP A 161 4.28 0.60 -14.73
CA ASP A 161 3.93 -0.82 -14.56
C ASP A 161 4.63 -1.53 -13.39
N SER A 162 5.42 -0.80 -12.61
CA SER A 162 6.22 -1.34 -11.50
C SER A 162 5.74 -0.83 -10.15
N LEU A 163 5.77 -1.70 -9.15
CA LEU A 163 5.62 -1.36 -7.75
C LEU A 163 6.98 -1.47 -7.08
N VAL A 164 7.49 -0.35 -6.55
CA VAL A 164 8.75 -0.33 -5.81
C VAL A 164 8.43 -0.39 -4.31
N VAL A 165 8.99 -1.39 -3.64
CA VAL A 165 8.86 -1.60 -2.20
C VAL A 165 10.23 -1.41 -1.57
N PHE A 166 10.28 -0.69 -0.45
CA PHE A 166 11.51 -0.35 0.22
C PHE A 166 11.58 -1.01 1.60
N LYS A 167 12.75 -1.57 1.92
CA LYS A 167 13.24 -1.73 3.29
C LYS A 167 14.24 -0.61 3.56
N ARG A 168 14.89 -0.64 4.73
CA ARG A 168 15.85 0.39 5.10
C ARG A 168 17.08 0.39 4.20
N ASN A 169 17.61 -0.80 3.90
CA ASN A 169 18.85 -0.95 3.12
C ASN A 169 18.64 -1.60 1.75
N LYS A 170 17.42 -2.05 1.45
CA LYS A 170 17.10 -2.72 0.18
C LYS A 170 15.88 -2.13 -0.48
N MET A 171 15.80 -2.26 -1.79
CA MET A 171 14.55 -2.10 -2.54
C MET A 171 14.26 -3.34 -3.37
N MET A 172 12.98 -3.64 -3.51
CA MET A 172 12.43 -4.69 -4.36
C MET A 172 11.48 -4.03 -5.37
N VAL A 173 11.66 -4.35 -6.65
CA VAL A 173 10.74 -3.91 -7.71
C VAL A 173 9.87 -5.10 -8.10
N LEU A 174 8.57 -4.99 -7.90
CA LEU A 174 7.58 -5.97 -8.33
C LEU A 174 6.98 -5.53 -9.66
N THR A 175 7.05 -6.42 -10.65
CA THR A 175 6.43 -6.24 -11.97
C THR A 175 5.55 -7.44 -12.29
N GLY A 176 4.48 -7.21 -13.03
CA GLY A 176 3.46 -8.22 -13.35
C GLY A 176 2.07 -7.61 -13.39
N ASP A 177 1.04 -8.43 -13.58
CA ASP A 177 -0.36 -8.00 -13.57
C ASP A 177 -1.03 -8.17 -12.19
N PHE A 178 -0.29 -8.71 -11.21
CA PHE A 178 -0.77 -8.99 -9.85
C PHE A 178 -2.03 -9.88 -9.88
N SER A 179 -2.17 -10.72 -10.91
CA SER A 179 -3.15 -11.80 -10.95
C SER A 179 -2.66 -12.97 -10.09
N GLU A 180 -3.61 -13.77 -9.61
CA GLU A 180 -3.34 -14.96 -8.79
C GLU A 180 -2.40 -15.97 -9.46
N SER A 181 -2.30 -15.93 -10.79
CA SER A 181 -1.46 -16.83 -11.58
C SER A 181 -0.17 -16.20 -12.11
N SER A 182 0.06 -14.89 -11.90
CA SER A 182 1.24 -14.24 -12.46
C SER A 182 2.47 -14.42 -11.59
N GLU A 183 3.58 -14.79 -12.23
CA GLU A 183 4.89 -14.66 -11.62
C GLU A 183 5.22 -13.17 -11.46
N LEU A 184 5.45 -12.73 -10.22
CA LEU A 184 6.01 -11.42 -9.96
C LEU A 184 7.52 -11.49 -10.11
N TYR A 185 8.10 -10.68 -10.99
CA TYR A 185 9.55 -10.55 -11.07
C TYR A 185 10.02 -9.56 -10.01
N SER A 186 11.02 -9.96 -9.23
CA SER A 186 11.68 -9.10 -8.25
C SER A 186 13.10 -8.74 -8.71
N VAL A 187 13.39 -7.44 -8.72
CA VAL A 187 14.76 -6.91 -8.87
C VAL A 187 15.19 -6.27 -7.57
N TRP A 188 16.42 -6.56 -7.15
CA TRP A 188 16.97 -6.19 -5.85
C TRP A 188 18.12 -5.21 -6.03
N SER A 189 18.24 -4.28 -5.10
CA SER A 189 19.45 -3.46 -4.95
C SER A 189 19.63 -3.06 -3.50
N ASP A 190 20.89 -2.78 -3.11
CA ASP A 190 21.27 -2.30 -1.78
C ASP A 190 20.96 -0.80 -1.58
N ALA A 191 19.82 -0.35 -2.12
CA ALA A 191 19.39 1.05 -2.10
C ALA A 191 17.99 1.18 -1.48
N GLY A 192 17.89 1.05 -0.16
CA GLY A 192 16.65 1.22 0.59
C GLY A 192 16.25 2.67 0.88
N ALA A 193 15.14 2.85 1.59
CA ALA A 193 14.60 4.15 1.99
C ALA A 193 14.52 4.27 3.52
N LEU A 194 14.87 5.45 4.05
CA LEU A 194 14.89 5.70 5.50
C LEU A 194 13.50 5.54 6.14
N ASN A 195 12.44 6.01 5.47
CA ASN A 195 11.04 5.87 5.89
C ASN A 195 10.08 6.18 4.71
N HIS A 196 8.78 5.91 4.89
CA HIS A 196 7.77 6.20 3.85
C HIS A 196 7.63 7.69 3.48
N THR A 197 7.85 8.61 4.42
CA THR A 197 7.64 10.05 4.21
C THR A 197 8.73 10.73 3.39
N VAL A 198 9.79 10.00 3.03
CA VAL A 198 10.82 10.45 2.07
C VAL A 198 10.73 9.76 0.73
N ILE A 199 9.73 8.90 0.50
CA ILE A 199 9.50 8.26 -0.80
C ILE A 199 8.54 9.16 -1.58
N ILE A 200 8.99 9.61 -2.74
CA ILE A 200 8.26 10.56 -3.57
C ILE A 200 8.01 9.92 -4.93
N PRO A 201 6.78 9.46 -5.20
CA PRO A 201 6.42 9.01 -6.53
C PRO A 201 6.30 10.19 -7.49
N HIS A 202 6.83 10.02 -8.70
CA HIS A 202 6.56 10.85 -9.87
C HIS A 202 5.89 9.99 -10.95
N GLU A 203 5.55 10.60 -12.08
CA GLU A 203 4.95 9.88 -13.21
C GLU A 203 5.91 8.84 -13.82
N ASP A 204 7.19 9.21 -13.97
CA ASP A 204 8.23 8.46 -14.69
C ASP A 204 9.36 7.94 -13.78
N LYS A 205 9.38 8.31 -12.50
CA LYS A 205 10.42 7.91 -11.55
C LYS A 205 9.90 7.87 -10.11
N VAL A 206 10.63 7.20 -9.22
CA VAL A 206 10.48 7.39 -7.77
C VAL A 206 11.77 7.98 -7.23
N THR A 207 11.67 9.02 -6.42
CA THR A 207 12.80 9.65 -5.72
C THR A 207 12.70 9.35 -4.23
N TRP A 208 13.81 9.04 -3.57
CA TRP A 208 13.80 8.79 -2.13
C TRP A 208 15.11 9.16 -1.43
N LEU A 209 15.03 9.33 -0.11
CA LEU A 209 16.21 9.49 0.74
C LEU A 209 16.63 8.14 1.32
N SER A 210 17.83 7.69 0.93
CA SER A 210 18.49 6.48 1.44
C SER A 210 19.55 6.82 2.50
N GLU A 211 20.18 5.82 3.11
CA GLU A 211 21.37 6.05 3.97
C GLU A 211 22.55 6.66 3.19
N GLU A 212 22.59 6.44 1.87
CA GLU A 212 23.61 6.91 0.93
C GLU A 212 23.28 8.25 0.25
N GLY A 213 22.21 8.94 0.67
CA GLY A 213 21.78 10.18 0.02
C GLY A 213 20.49 10.02 -0.77
N TRP A 214 20.14 11.07 -1.50
CA TRP A 214 19.02 11.08 -2.42
C TRP A 214 19.30 10.14 -3.60
N LYS A 215 18.32 9.32 -3.93
CA LYS A 215 18.35 8.39 -5.06
C LYS A 215 17.09 8.55 -5.89
N ALA A 216 17.16 8.18 -7.16
CA ALA A 216 16.01 8.07 -8.04
C ALA A 216 16.03 6.75 -8.81
N PHE A 217 14.85 6.25 -9.19
CA PHE A 217 14.68 5.03 -9.97
C PHE A 217 13.65 5.30 -11.07
N ASP A 218 14.03 5.07 -12.33
CA ASP A 218 13.22 5.33 -13.54
C ASP A 218 12.45 4.09 -14.04
N GLY A 219 12.37 3.03 -13.22
CA GLY A 219 11.82 1.73 -13.65
C GLY A 219 12.89 0.75 -14.14
N ARG A 220 14.12 1.21 -14.41
CA ARG A 220 15.20 0.36 -14.91
C ARG A 220 16.54 0.58 -14.20
N ASN A 221 16.91 1.82 -13.95
CA ASN A 221 18.20 2.24 -13.41
C ASN A 221 18.01 3.04 -12.12
N ILE A 222 18.97 2.89 -11.21
CA ILE A 222 19.06 3.71 -10.00
C ILE A 222 20.11 4.80 -10.21
N PHE A 223 19.75 6.04 -9.92
CA PHE A 223 20.60 7.22 -10.01
C PHE A 223 20.89 7.76 -8.62
N ASN A 224 22.15 8.09 -8.34
CA ASN A 224 22.51 8.85 -7.15
C ASN A 224 22.29 10.33 -7.44
N LEU A 225 21.30 10.91 -6.77
CA LEU A 225 20.97 12.32 -6.84
C LEU A 225 21.74 13.13 -5.79
N SER A 226 22.26 12.54 -4.73
CA SER A 226 23.19 13.25 -3.86
C SER A 226 24.28 12.34 -3.36
N ASP A 227 25.34 12.94 -2.84
CA ASP A 227 26.31 12.21 -2.04
C ASP A 227 25.68 11.73 -0.73
N ARG A 228 26.42 10.84 -0.04
CA ARG A 228 26.03 10.24 1.22
C ARG A 228 25.74 11.29 2.28
N VAL A 229 24.54 11.23 2.87
CA VAL A 229 24.14 12.09 4.00
C VAL A 229 25.15 11.95 5.16
N GLU A 230 25.84 10.83 5.30
CA GLU A 230 26.87 10.66 6.33
C GLU A 230 28.06 11.60 6.25
N GLY A 231 28.43 12.12 5.08
CA GLY A 231 29.48 13.15 5.00
C GLY A 231 29.15 14.38 5.85
N TRP A 232 27.87 14.55 6.18
CA TRP A 232 27.31 15.66 6.95
C TRP A 232 26.98 15.24 8.38
N ARG A 233 26.90 13.92 8.64
CA ARG A 233 26.54 13.34 9.94
C ARG A 233 27.68 13.35 10.95
N LYS A 234 28.96 13.33 10.55
CA LYS A 234 29.95 12.75 11.47
C LYS A 234 30.37 13.60 12.67
N ASP A 235 30.57 14.92 12.59
CA ASP A 235 31.36 15.54 13.68
C ASP A 235 30.80 16.78 14.37
N LYS A 236 29.77 17.46 13.83
CA LYS A 236 29.43 18.81 14.35
C LYS A 236 28.04 19.03 14.95
N TYR A 237 27.03 18.24 14.59
CA TYR A 237 25.65 18.58 14.99
C TYR A 237 24.74 17.41 15.41
N TRP A 238 24.97 16.17 14.97
CA TRP A 238 24.03 15.05 15.22
C TRP A 238 24.76 13.73 15.43
N THR A 239 24.86 13.27 16.68
CA THR A 239 25.08 11.85 16.98
C THR A 239 23.73 11.28 17.41
N THR A 240 23.11 10.43 16.61
CA THR A 240 22.06 9.60 17.21
C THR A 240 21.91 8.21 16.61
N PRO A 241 21.94 7.20 17.50
CA PRO A 241 21.33 5.89 17.27
C PRO A 241 19.78 5.92 17.24
N GLN A 242 19.09 7.06 17.42
CA GLN A 242 17.64 7.12 17.66
C GLN A 242 16.92 8.33 17.03
N GLY A 243 15.81 8.06 16.32
CA GLY A 243 14.61 8.92 16.27
C GLY A 243 14.60 10.14 15.34
N VAL A 244 15.37 10.18 14.25
CA VAL A 244 15.23 11.26 13.27
C VAL A 244 14.01 11.00 12.38
N ASN A 245 13.07 11.95 12.40
CA ASN A 245 11.93 11.97 11.50
C ASN A 245 12.31 12.77 10.26
N TYR A 246 12.36 12.09 9.12
CA TYR A 246 12.54 12.70 7.81
C TYR A 246 11.20 12.84 7.14
N GLN A 247 10.93 13.99 6.55
CA GLN A 247 9.77 14.23 5.68
C GLN A 247 10.25 14.92 4.43
N ALA A 248 9.68 14.58 3.29
CA ALA A 248 9.99 15.28 2.07
C ALA A 248 8.74 15.60 1.25
N LEU A 249 8.81 16.70 0.53
CA LEU A 249 7.77 17.19 -0.36
C LEU A 249 8.42 17.57 -1.70
N TYR A 250 7.74 17.26 -2.79
CA TYR A 250 8.11 17.70 -4.12
C TYR A 250 7.18 18.82 -4.59
N TYR A 251 7.76 19.86 -5.17
CA TYR A 251 7.08 21.00 -5.77
C TYR A 251 7.21 20.90 -7.30
N PRO A 252 6.20 20.37 -8.02
CA PRO A 252 6.29 20.12 -9.46
C PRO A 252 6.62 21.38 -10.27
N ASP A 253 5.93 22.49 -10.00
CA ASP A 253 6.09 23.75 -10.74
C ASP A 253 7.51 24.33 -10.67
N ARG A 254 8.29 23.93 -9.66
CA ARG A 254 9.67 24.40 -9.44
C ARG A 254 10.70 23.30 -9.62
N GLU A 255 10.27 22.06 -9.85
CA GLU A 255 11.11 20.87 -9.85
C GLU A 255 12.03 20.76 -8.62
N GLN A 256 11.51 21.12 -7.44
CA GLN A 256 12.28 21.22 -6.19
C GLN A 256 11.79 20.22 -5.14
N PHE A 257 12.74 19.63 -4.40
CA PHE A 257 12.44 18.89 -3.18
C PHE A 257 12.70 19.75 -1.96
N LEU A 258 11.78 19.66 -1.00
CA LEU A 258 11.91 20.18 0.34
C LEU A 258 12.00 19.00 1.29
N CYS A 259 13.14 18.84 1.97
CA CYS A 259 13.34 17.81 2.97
C CYS A 259 13.38 18.45 4.35
N LEU A 260 12.51 18.02 5.25
CA LEU A 260 12.54 18.38 6.65
C LEU A 260 13.14 17.23 7.46
N MET A 261 14.13 17.55 8.29
CA MET A 261 14.68 16.63 9.29
C MET A 261 14.38 17.16 10.68
N LYS A 262 13.71 16.34 11.49
CA LYS A 262 13.41 16.65 12.89
C LYS A 262 14.00 15.59 13.80
N HIS A 263 14.79 16.01 14.78
CA HIS A 263 15.30 15.11 15.82
C HIS A 263 14.21 14.87 16.87
N SER A 264 13.98 13.61 17.29
CA SER A 264 12.99 13.29 18.33
C SER A 264 13.25 14.01 19.65
N GLY A 265 14.52 14.19 20.02
CA GLY A 265 14.94 14.85 21.25
C GLY A 265 15.13 16.36 21.16
N ASN A 266 14.94 16.98 19.98
CA ASN A 266 15.20 18.41 19.79
C ASN A 266 13.96 19.09 19.18
N THR A 267 13.24 19.87 19.97
CA THR A 267 11.98 20.50 19.53
C THR A 267 12.21 21.69 18.61
N ASP A 268 13.40 22.28 18.65
CA ASP A 268 13.62 23.66 18.14
C ASP A 268 14.47 23.71 16.87
N ILE A 269 14.96 22.55 16.41
CA ILE A 269 15.86 22.43 15.26
C ILE A 269 15.15 21.72 14.12
N ILE A 270 14.98 22.44 13.00
CA ILE A 270 14.53 21.91 11.73
C ILE A 270 15.63 22.18 10.70
N SER A 271 16.15 21.12 10.09
CA SER A 271 16.98 21.27 8.90
C SER A 271 16.10 21.16 7.68
N VAL A 272 16.21 22.16 6.79
CA VAL A 272 15.44 22.23 5.54
C VAL A 272 16.41 22.06 4.38
N GLY A 273 16.38 20.89 3.76
CA GLY A 273 17.09 20.61 2.53
C GLY A 273 16.28 21.12 1.35
N HIS A 274 16.87 21.98 0.53
CA HIS A 274 16.36 22.35 -0.78
C HIS A 274 17.23 21.66 -1.82
N TYR A 275 16.61 20.79 -2.60
CA TYR A 275 17.26 20.22 -3.77
C TYR A 275 17.09 21.20 -4.92
N LEU A 276 18.12 22.00 -5.20
CA LEU A 276 17.95 23.19 -6.00
C LEU A 276 18.12 22.96 -7.51
N ILE A 277 19.00 22.06 -7.97
CA ILE A 277 19.36 21.99 -9.40
C ILE A 277 19.88 20.59 -9.81
N SER A 278 19.01 19.60 -10.07
CA SER A 278 19.36 18.55 -11.07
C SER A 278 18.21 17.74 -11.68
N LEU A 279 16.96 17.91 -11.24
CA LEU A 279 15.82 17.36 -12.01
C LEU A 279 15.71 18.02 -13.41
N LEU A 280 15.90 19.33 -13.47
CA LEU A 280 15.87 20.13 -14.68
C LEU A 280 17.00 19.77 -15.67
N ALA A 281 18.14 19.30 -15.16
CA ALA A 281 19.25 18.85 -16.00
C ALA A 281 19.04 17.43 -16.54
N ALA A 282 18.43 16.55 -15.75
CA ALA A 282 18.12 15.17 -16.14
C ALA A 282 16.99 15.09 -17.19
N SER A 283 15.99 15.98 -17.12
CA SER A 283 14.88 16.02 -18.10
C SER A 283 15.28 16.62 -19.45
N GLN A 284 16.32 17.46 -19.50
CA GLN A 284 16.75 18.17 -20.72
C GLN A 284 17.89 17.48 -21.48
N GLY A 285 18.31 16.26 -21.08
CA GLY A 285 19.39 15.53 -21.75
C GLY A 285 20.72 16.29 -21.75
N ALA A 286 20.92 17.18 -20.78
CA ALA A 286 22.11 18.01 -20.72
C ALA A 286 23.34 17.14 -20.35
N PRO A 287 24.36 17.07 -21.21
CA PRO A 287 25.58 16.34 -20.91
C PRO A 287 26.34 17.06 -19.78
N GLU A 288 26.63 16.33 -18.70
CA GLU A 288 27.71 16.62 -17.75
C GLU A 288 27.96 18.10 -17.40
N PHE A 289 26.95 18.81 -16.88
CA PHE A 289 27.24 19.97 -16.04
C PHE A 289 27.31 19.55 -14.58
N ALA A 290 28.56 19.41 -14.14
CA ALA A 290 29.08 19.49 -12.78
C ALA A 290 28.82 18.32 -11.82
N LYS A 291 29.87 17.52 -11.65
CA LYS A 291 30.18 16.77 -10.42
C LYS A 291 29.90 17.63 -9.18
N GLY A 292 28.75 17.40 -8.56
CA GLY A 292 28.34 18.12 -7.36
C GLY A 292 26.85 18.36 -7.41
N ASN A 293 26.06 17.34 -7.11
CA ASN A 293 24.66 17.53 -6.82
C ASN A 293 24.54 18.47 -5.61
N LEU A 294 24.19 19.73 -5.85
CA LEU A 294 24.08 20.75 -4.81
C LEU A 294 22.73 20.61 -4.11
N VAL A 295 22.68 19.75 -3.10
CA VAL A 295 21.64 19.86 -2.07
C VAL A 295 22.04 21.01 -1.17
N GLY A 296 21.31 22.13 -1.24
CA GLY A 296 21.51 23.26 -0.33
C GLY A 296 20.70 23.03 0.93
N TRP A 297 21.33 23.07 2.11
CA TRP A 297 20.59 22.94 3.37
C TRP A 297 20.62 24.25 4.11
N THR A 298 19.46 24.68 4.55
CA THR A 298 19.30 25.83 5.43
C THR A 298 18.91 25.33 6.81
N TYR A 299 19.62 25.82 7.81
CA TYR A 299 19.31 25.57 9.20
C TYR A 299 18.40 26.68 9.71
N HIS A 300 17.30 26.29 10.36
CA HIS A 300 16.42 27.23 11.03
C HIS A 300 16.29 26.82 12.51
N ALA A 301 16.76 27.68 13.41
CA ALA A 301 16.46 27.58 14.83
C ALA A 301 15.21 28.41 15.13
N TYR A 302 14.25 27.79 15.80
CA TYR A 302 13.02 28.46 16.21
C TYR A 302 12.91 28.50 17.75
N PRO A 303 13.69 29.36 18.43
CA PRO A 303 13.87 29.28 19.88
C PRO A 303 12.61 29.57 20.73
N ASN A 304 11.50 30.03 20.14
CA ASN A 304 10.31 30.48 20.90
C ASN A 304 8.94 30.16 20.25
N THR A 305 8.86 29.34 19.20
CA THR A 305 7.56 29.02 18.60
C THR A 305 7.07 27.66 19.05
N GLN A 306 5.99 27.63 19.85
CA GLN A 306 5.10 26.48 19.85
C GLN A 306 4.62 26.32 18.40
N LEU A 307 5.11 25.29 17.70
CA LEU A 307 4.82 24.99 16.31
C LEU A 307 3.34 24.59 16.14
N HIS A 308 2.43 25.57 16.26
CA HIS A 308 1.06 25.42 15.82
C HIS A 308 1.04 25.56 14.30
N ARG A 309 1.18 24.42 13.59
CA ARG A 309 1.09 24.29 12.13
C ARG A 309 1.96 25.30 11.36
N ILE A 310 2.98 24.80 10.69
CA ILE A 310 3.71 25.60 9.68
C ILE A 310 2.70 26.03 8.61
N HIS A 311 2.21 27.26 8.72
CA HIS A 311 1.57 27.98 7.62
C HIS A 311 2.73 28.42 6.76
N ILE A 312 2.97 27.73 5.64
CA ILE A 312 4.00 28.14 4.67
C ILE A 312 3.47 29.39 3.98
N SER A 313 3.67 30.55 4.59
CA SER A 313 3.45 31.84 3.94
C SER A 313 4.64 32.13 3.03
N TYR A 314 4.34 32.38 1.76
CA TYR A 314 5.28 32.57 0.67
C TYR A 314 6.27 33.70 0.97
N TRP A 315 7.55 33.36 1.08
CA TRP A 315 8.65 34.32 0.92
C TRP A 315 9.32 34.01 -0.42
N SER A 316 9.35 35.00 -1.32
CA SER A 316 10.20 34.94 -2.50
C SER A 316 11.66 34.98 -2.03
N LEU A 317 12.34 33.84 -2.06
CA LEU A 317 13.76 33.77 -1.79
C LEU A 317 14.49 34.31 -3.02
N THR A 318 14.76 35.62 -3.05
CA THR A 318 15.70 36.20 -4.01
C THR A 318 17.09 35.76 -3.58
N ILE A 319 17.62 34.72 -4.21
CA ILE A 319 19.01 34.28 -4.01
C ILE A 319 19.91 35.40 -4.57
N LEU A 320 20.45 36.23 -3.69
CA LEU A 320 21.56 37.13 -4.00
C LEU A 320 22.79 36.28 -4.34
N PRO A 321 23.52 36.58 -5.43
CA PRO A 321 24.73 35.85 -5.75
C PRO A 321 25.84 36.24 -4.76
N ILE A 322 26.06 35.40 -3.74
CA ILE A 322 27.29 35.46 -2.95
C ILE A 322 28.33 34.63 -3.70
N LEU A 323 28.94 35.25 -4.71
CA LEU A 323 30.28 34.90 -5.16
C LEU A 323 31.24 35.85 -4.46
N HIS A 324 31.90 35.38 -3.41
CA HIS A 324 33.13 35.97 -2.91
C HIS A 324 34.17 34.85 -2.78
N ASN A 325 35.13 34.88 -3.71
CA ASN A 325 36.50 34.36 -3.65
C ASN A 325 36.72 32.97 -3.01
N ILE A 326 36.83 31.96 -3.88
CA ILE A 326 37.92 30.98 -3.86
C ILE A 326 38.52 30.96 -5.26
#